data_AF-A0A7V9RUU3-F1
#
_entry.id   AF-A0A7V9RUU3-F1
#
_cell.length_a   1.000
_cell.length_b   1.000
_cell.length_c   1.000
_cell.angle_alpha   90.00
_cell.angle_beta   90.00
_cell.angle_gamma   90.00
#
_symmetry.space_group_name_H-M   'P 1'
#
loop_
_entity.id
_entity.type
_entity.pdbx_description
1 polymer ?
#
loop_
_entity_poly.entity_id
_entity_poly.type
_entity_poly.pdbx_seq_one_letter_code
_entity_poly.pdbx_strand_id
1 'polypeptide(L)'
;MPIRNLSVLFAFGLSILIFTGCKKNDVTDNVTTDPVVTDKLKDSVVLYSREIYLWYDQIPGSFDAKKYADPNAILEAIRPYSVEPAFAKPVDRFSFASTKVEWDNISNGIGGDFGLGVFFFSESDLRV
;
A
#
# COMPACT_ATOMS: atom_id res chain seq x y z
N MET A 1 -15.57 57.93 -9.12
CA MET A 1 -14.58 57.18 -9.91
C MET A 1 -14.67 55.72 -9.45
N PRO A 2 -15.29 54.80 -10.21
CA PRO A 2 -15.63 53.47 -9.70
C PRO A 2 -14.44 52.51 -9.77
N ILE A 3 -14.20 51.82 -8.68
CA ILE A 3 -13.11 50.86 -8.45
C ILE A 3 -13.38 49.60 -9.29
N ARG A 4 -12.94 49.59 -10.56
CA ARG A 4 -13.11 48.45 -11.49
C ARG A 4 -12.05 47.35 -11.37
N ASN A 5 -11.14 47.45 -10.39
CA ASN A 5 -9.92 46.62 -10.32
C ASN A 5 -9.93 45.62 -9.16
N LEU A 6 -10.97 45.59 -8.32
CA LEU A 6 -11.03 44.73 -7.13
C LEU A 6 -11.17 43.24 -7.49
N SER A 7 -11.90 42.91 -8.55
CA SER A 7 -12.07 41.53 -9.03
C SER A 7 -10.78 40.95 -9.63
N VAL A 8 -9.92 41.80 -10.21
CA VAL A 8 -8.64 41.38 -10.81
C VAL A 8 -7.60 41.09 -9.71
N LEU A 9 -7.60 41.89 -8.63
CA LEU A 9 -6.76 41.66 -7.45
C LEU A 9 -7.13 40.37 -6.72
N PHE A 10 -8.42 40.02 -6.65
CA PHE A 10 -8.89 38.78 -6.03
C PHE A 10 -8.54 37.54 -6.87
N ALA A 11 -8.64 37.63 -8.20
CA ALA A 11 -8.24 36.56 -9.12
C ALA A 11 -6.73 36.28 -9.10
N PHE A 12 -5.91 37.31 -8.88
CA PHE A 12 -4.45 37.15 -8.79
C PHE A 12 -4.01 36.52 -7.45
N GLY A 13 -4.69 36.85 -6.35
CA GLY A 13 -4.43 36.26 -5.03
C GLY A 13 -4.76 34.76 -4.95
N LEU A 14 -5.81 34.31 -5.64
CA LEU A 14 -6.23 32.91 -5.65
C LEU A 14 -5.27 32.00 -6.45
N SER A 15 -4.58 32.54 -7.46
CA SER A 15 -3.57 31.79 -8.25
C SER A 15 -2.29 31.47 -7.47
N ILE A 16 -1.94 32.24 -6.43
CA ILE A 16 -0.70 32.04 -5.66
C ILE A 16 -0.81 30.84 -4.70
N LEU A 17 -2.03 30.46 -4.30
CA LEU A 17 -2.28 29.35 -3.38
C LEU A 17 -2.21 27.96 -4.05
N ILE A 18 -2.15 27.89 -5.38
CA ILE A 18 -2.17 26.62 -6.13
C ILE A 18 -0.75 26.04 -6.30
N PHE A 19 0.30 26.84 -6.10
CA PHE A 19 1.69 26.42 -6.30
C PHE A 19 2.44 26.02 -5.03
N THR A 20 1.83 26.10 -3.84
CA THR A 20 2.38 25.50 -2.62
C THR A 20 2.05 24.01 -2.57
N GLY A 21 2.52 23.26 -3.57
CA GLY A 21 2.56 21.81 -3.50
C GLY A 21 3.63 21.37 -2.50
N CYS A 22 3.31 20.40 -1.64
CA CYS A 22 4.31 19.73 -0.82
C CYS A 22 5.41 19.20 -1.74
N LYS A 23 6.65 19.66 -1.57
CA LYS A 23 7.80 19.01 -2.21
C LYS A 23 7.80 17.56 -1.75
N LYS A 24 7.67 16.63 -2.69
CA LYS A 24 7.97 15.22 -2.45
C LYS A 24 9.46 15.17 -2.12
N ASN A 25 9.78 14.95 -0.85
CA ASN A 25 11.14 14.60 -0.48
C ASN A 25 11.35 13.17 -0.96
N ASP A 26 12.32 12.97 -1.85
CA ASP A 26 12.73 11.63 -2.25
C ASP A 26 13.31 10.95 -1.01
N VAL A 27 12.52 10.04 -0.43
CA VAL A 27 13.00 9.09 0.56
C VAL A 27 13.97 8.20 -0.21
N THR A 28 15.27 8.45 -0.04
CA THR A 28 16.28 7.43 -0.31
C THR A 28 15.90 6.23 0.56
N ASP A 29 15.85 5.04 -0.03
CA ASP A 29 15.42 3.76 0.58
C ASP A 29 16.35 3.30 1.71
N ASN A 30 16.60 4.16 2.71
CA ASN A 30 17.05 3.72 4.00
C ASN A 30 15.81 3.18 4.72
N VAL A 31 15.71 1.85 4.74
CA VAL A 31 14.90 1.12 5.69
C VAL A 31 15.16 1.76 7.05
N THR A 32 14.20 2.55 7.52
CA THR A 32 14.36 3.32 8.74
C THR A 32 14.18 2.32 9.88
N THR A 33 15.29 1.89 10.48
CA THR A 33 15.31 0.97 11.64
C THR A 33 14.85 1.64 12.93
N ASP A 34 14.31 2.86 12.86
CA ASP A 34 13.69 3.52 14.00
C ASP A 34 12.40 2.77 14.37
N PRO A 35 12.31 2.19 15.57
CA PRO A 35 11.12 1.47 16.00
C PRO A 35 9.87 2.36 16.02
N VAL A 36 10.01 3.67 16.24
CA VAL A 36 8.87 4.61 16.26
C VAL A 36 8.27 4.79 14.88
N VAL A 37 9.12 4.87 13.85
CA VAL A 37 8.67 5.02 12.45
C VAL A 37 8.05 3.71 11.96
N THR A 38 8.68 2.59 12.31
CA THR A 38 8.20 1.24 11.99
C THR A 38 6.84 0.96 12.62
N ASP A 39 6.63 1.31 13.89
CA ASP A 39 5.35 1.12 14.57
C ASP A 39 4.24 1.98 13.97
N LYS A 40 4.55 3.24 13.61
CA LYS A 40 3.57 4.11 12.92
C LYS A 40 3.16 3.56 11.56
N LEU A 41 4.10 2.96 10.82
CA LEU A 41 3.80 2.29 9.57
C LEU A 41 2.83 1.11 9.81
N LYS A 42 3.12 0.25 10.79
CA LYS A 42 2.26 -0.90 11.14
C LYS A 42 0.87 -0.47 11.60
N ASP A 43 0.77 0.59 12.40
CA ASP A 43 -0.51 1.18 12.82
C ASP A 43 -1.29 1.68 11.59
N SER A 44 -0.61 2.28 10.61
CA SER A 44 -1.22 2.76 9.36
C SER A 44 -1.73 1.61 8.50
N VAL A 45 -1.01 0.49 8.42
CA VAL A 45 -1.46 -0.70 7.66
C VAL A 45 -2.81 -1.19 8.16
N VAL A 46 -3.00 -1.27 9.49
CA VAL A 46 -4.28 -1.71 10.07
C VAL A 46 -5.36 -0.65 9.88
N LEU A 47 -5.03 0.64 9.97
CA LEU A 47 -5.98 1.72 9.69
C LEU A 47 -6.54 1.60 8.27
N TYR A 48 -5.66 1.52 7.26
CA TYR A 48 -6.09 1.32 5.88
C TYR A 48 -6.85 0.02 5.69
N SER A 49 -6.41 -1.08 6.32
CA SER A 49 -7.15 -2.34 6.27
C SER A 49 -8.57 -2.18 6.80
N ARG A 50 -8.80 -1.36 7.83
CA ARG A 50 -10.15 -1.08 8.33
C ARG A 50 -10.99 -0.18 7.43
N GLU A 51 -10.39 0.47 6.42
CA GLU A 51 -11.08 1.37 5.49
C GLU A 51 -11.37 0.72 4.13
N ILE A 52 -10.42 -0.06 3.59
CA ILE A 52 -10.47 -0.54 2.20
C ILE A 52 -10.47 -2.06 2.03
N TYR A 53 -10.21 -2.83 3.09
CA TYR A 53 -10.28 -4.28 3.01
C TYR A 53 -11.72 -4.74 2.86
N LEU A 54 -11.96 -5.81 2.10
CA LEU A 54 -13.31 -6.30 1.84
C LEU A 54 -14.04 -6.76 3.12
N TRP A 55 -13.32 -7.42 4.03
CA TRP A 55 -13.86 -7.94 5.31
C TRP A 55 -13.41 -7.08 6.51
N TYR A 56 -13.36 -5.76 6.31
CA TYR A 56 -12.82 -4.81 7.29
C TYR A 56 -13.53 -4.87 8.66
N ASP A 57 -14.82 -5.15 8.67
CA ASP A 57 -15.69 -5.21 9.85
C ASP A 57 -15.45 -6.46 10.72
N GLN A 58 -14.82 -7.48 10.15
CA GLN A 58 -14.48 -8.72 10.85
C GLN A 58 -13.12 -8.63 11.57
N ILE A 59 -12.31 -7.60 11.31
CA ILE A 59 -11.02 -7.39 11.98
C ILE A 59 -11.28 -6.93 13.43
N PRO A 60 -10.81 -7.66 14.46
CA PRO A 60 -11.03 -7.27 15.85
C PRO A 60 -10.45 -5.88 16.17
N GLY A 61 -11.18 -5.10 16.98
CA GLY A 61 -10.67 -3.82 17.50
C GLY A 61 -9.39 -3.99 18.34
N SER A 62 -9.22 -5.16 18.96
CA SER A 62 -8.05 -5.56 19.74
C SER A 62 -6.86 -6.08 18.90
N PHE A 63 -6.96 -6.05 17.56
CA PHE A 63 -5.87 -6.50 16.69
C PHE A 63 -4.63 -5.61 16.88
N ASP A 64 -3.51 -6.23 17.23
CA ASP A 64 -2.24 -5.56 17.55
C ASP A 64 -1.23 -5.76 16.41
N ALA A 65 -1.06 -4.72 15.60
CA ALA A 65 -0.16 -4.69 14.44
C ALA A 65 1.32 -4.81 14.81
N LYS A 66 1.70 -4.35 16.02
CA LYS A 66 3.10 -4.12 16.39
C LYS A 66 3.87 -5.42 16.58
N LYS A 67 3.15 -6.51 16.86
CA LYS A 67 3.68 -7.87 17.04
C LYS A 67 4.22 -8.50 15.75
N TYR A 68 3.82 -8.00 14.59
CA TYR A 68 4.22 -8.56 13.31
C TYR A 68 5.49 -7.89 12.80
N ALA A 69 6.31 -8.63 12.04
CA ALA A 69 7.60 -8.14 11.58
C ALA A 69 7.47 -6.97 10.60
N ASP A 70 6.54 -7.07 9.64
CA ASP A 70 6.38 -6.16 8.51
C ASP A 70 4.90 -6.03 8.07
N PRO A 71 4.59 -5.08 7.16
CA PRO A 71 3.23 -4.91 6.63
C PRO A 71 2.60 -6.15 5.99
N ASN A 72 3.40 -7.00 5.33
CA ASN A 72 2.85 -8.19 4.68
C ASN A 72 2.42 -9.23 5.72
N ALA A 73 3.22 -9.43 6.77
CA ALA A 73 2.87 -10.28 7.90
C ALA A 73 1.58 -9.81 8.62
N ILE A 74 1.33 -8.50 8.67
CA ILE A 74 0.06 -7.95 9.17
C ILE A 74 -1.10 -8.37 8.27
N LEU A 75 -0.97 -8.20 6.96
CA LEU A 75 -2.02 -8.58 6.01
C LEU A 75 -2.28 -10.09 6.02
N GLU A 76 -1.24 -10.90 6.13
CA GLU A 76 -1.36 -12.36 6.33
C GLU A 76 -2.11 -12.71 7.61
N ALA A 77 -1.90 -11.97 8.69
CA ALA A 77 -2.55 -12.19 9.97
C ALA A 77 -4.01 -11.73 10.03
N ILE A 78 -4.45 -10.83 9.13
CA ILE A 78 -5.87 -10.46 9.03
C ILE A 78 -6.67 -11.34 8.07
N ARG A 79 -6.01 -12.07 7.14
CA ARG A 79 -6.72 -12.97 6.21
C ARG A 79 -7.64 -13.97 6.92
N PRO A 80 -7.30 -14.54 8.11
CA PRO A 80 -8.21 -15.43 8.84
C PRO A 80 -9.56 -14.82 9.22
N TYR A 81 -9.70 -13.48 9.22
CA TYR A 81 -10.96 -12.79 9.45
C TYR A 81 -11.82 -12.63 8.18
N SER A 82 -11.46 -13.26 7.06
CA SER A 82 -12.30 -13.27 5.85
C SER A 82 -13.34 -14.40 5.90
N VAL A 83 -14.25 -14.35 6.87
CA VAL A 83 -15.27 -15.40 7.06
C VAL A 83 -16.49 -15.09 6.21
N GLU A 84 -16.92 -16.08 5.43
CA GLU A 84 -18.08 -16.00 4.55
C GLU A 84 -19.02 -17.19 4.79
N PRO A 85 -20.36 -17.02 4.83
CA PRO A 85 -21.30 -18.09 5.20
C PRO A 85 -21.23 -19.36 4.34
N ALA A 86 -20.81 -19.23 3.08
CA ALA A 86 -20.74 -20.35 2.13
C ALA A 86 -19.41 -21.13 2.20
N PHE A 87 -18.47 -20.71 3.05
CA PHE A 87 -17.11 -21.26 3.06
C PHE A 87 -16.72 -21.74 4.46
N ALA A 88 -16.16 -22.95 4.53
CA ALA A 88 -15.70 -23.55 5.79
C ALA A 88 -14.38 -22.98 6.30
N LYS A 89 -13.67 -22.23 5.46
CA LYS A 89 -12.36 -21.63 5.76
C LYS A 89 -12.37 -20.16 5.34
N PRO A 90 -11.50 -19.32 5.93
CA PRO A 90 -11.31 -17.96 5.47
C PRO A 90 -11.00 -17.91 3.97
N VAL A 91 -11.62 -16.98 3.26
CA VAL A 91 -11.61 -16.92 1.79
C VAL A 91 -10.46 -16.10 1.21
N ASP A 92 -9.86 -15.20 1.99
CA ASP A 92 -8.78 -14.34 1.54
C ASP A 92 -7.47 -15.10 1.34
N ARG A 93 -6.97 -15.02 0.11
CA ARG A 93 -5.66 -15.55 -0.33
C ARG A 93 -4.86 -14.53 -1.12
N PHE A 94 -5.33 -13.29 -1.19
CA PHE A 94 -4.89 -12.29 -2.16
C PHE A 94 -4.46 -10.97 -1.52
N SER A 95 -4.75 -10.71 -0.24
CA SER A 95 -4.27 -9.48 0.42
C SER A 95 -2.81 -9.62 0.83
N PHE A 96 -1.90 -8.93 0.13
CA PHE A 96 -0.48 -8.89 0.43
C PHE A 96 0.03 -7.44 0.42
N ALA A 97 1.20 -7.22 1.01
CA ALA A 97 1.92 -5.97 0.88
C ALA A 97 3.28 -6.25 0.23
N SER A 98 3.75 -5.30 -0.56
CA SER A 98 5.07 -5.33 -1.17
C SER A 98 5.72 -3.97 -0.97
N THR A 99 7.05 -3.95 -0.95
CA THR A 99 7.78 -2.69 -0.86
C THR A 99 7.63 -1.90 -2.15
N LYS A 100 7.75 -0.57 -2.06
CA LYS A 100 7.73 0.29 -3.26
C LYS A 100 8.80 -0.13 -4.27
N VAL A 101 10.01 -0.41 -3.79
CA VAL A 101 11.14 -0.80 -4.64
C VAL A 101 10.84 -2.09 -5.39
N GLU A 102 10.29 -3.10 -4.72
CA GLU A 102 9.90 -4.36 -5.34
C GLU A 102 8.80 -4.15 -6.40
N TRP A 103 7.76 -3.39 -6.06
CA TRP A 103 6.69 -3.05 -7.00
C TRP A 103 7.21 -2.29 -8.23
N ASP A 104 8.08 -1.29 -8.02
CA ASP A 104 8.68 -0.50 -9.09
C ASP A 104 9.57 -1.38 -9.98
N ASN A 105 10.36 -2.29 -9.40
CA ASN A 105 11.21 -3.21 -10.16
C ASN A 105 10.39 -4.15 -11.04
N ILE A 106 9.28 -4.70 -10.51
CA ILE A 106 8.36 -5.56 -11.27
C ILE A 106 7.68 -4.74 -12.38
N SER A 107 7.12 -3.57 -12.04
CA SER A 107 6.34 -2.75 -12.97
C SER A 107 7.19 -2.18 -14.12
N ASN A 108 8.47 -1.90 -13.87
CA ASN A 108 9.39 -1.37 -14.87
C ASN A 108 10.14 -2.47 -15.65
N GLY A 109 9.85 -3.75 -15.41
CA GLY A 109 10.55 -4.87 -16.06
C GLY A 109 12.03 -4.97 -15.69
N ILE A 110 12.44 -4.35 -14.58
CA ILE A 110 13.81 -4.41 -14.05
C ILE A 110 14.02 -5.70 -13.23
N GLY A 111 12.92 -6.33 -12.79
CA GLY A 111 12.89 -7.57 -11.99
C GLY A 111 13.52 -8.81 -12.64
N GLY A 112 14.19 -8.69 -13.79
CA GLY A 112 14.90 -9.79 -14.44
C GLY A 112 13.98 -10.83 -15.08
N ASP A 113 12.72 -10.52 -15.30
CA ASP A 113 11.79 -11.36 -16.04
C ASP A 113 11.55 -10.83 -17.47
N PHE A 114 11.17 -11.73 -18.37
CA PHE A 114 10.87 -11.41 -19.77
C PHE A 114 9.36 -11.29 -20.04
N GLY A 115 8.53 -11.20 -19.01
CA GLY A 115 7.07 -11.25 -19.09
C GLY A 115 6.52 -12.65 -19.40
N LEU A 116 7.31 -13.69 -19.16
CA LEU A 116 6.95 -15.10 -19.42
C LEU A 116 7.32 -15.95 -18.21
N GLY A 117 6.39 -16.78 -17.77
CA GLY A 117 6.65 -17.83 -16.78
C GLY A 117 6.99 -19.15 -17.47
N VAL A 118 8.17 -19.69 -17.18
CA VAL A 118 8.53 -21.06 -17.59
C VAL A 118 8.23 -21.99 -16.43
N PHE A 119 7.38 -22.99 -16.66
CA PHE A 119 7.07 -24.03 -15.68
C PHE A 119 7.20 -25.40 -16.32
N PHE A 120 7.55 -26.40 -15.52
CA PHE A 120 7.51 -27.80 -15.93
C PHE A 120 6.10 -28.35 -15.69
N PHE A 121 5.57 -29.11 -16.64
CA PHE A 121 4.24 -29.72 -16.47
C PHE A 121 4.24 -30.87 -15.45
N SER A 122 5.39 -31.49 -15.19
CA SER A 122 5.57 -32.51 -14.16
C SER A 122 7.01 -32.55 -13.65
N GLU A 123 7.24 -33.14 -12.48
CA GLU A 123 8.57 -33.27 -11.87
C GLU A 123 9.59 -34.05 -12.74
N SER A 124 9.12 -34.80 -13.75
CA SER A 124 9.95 -35.56 -14.68
C SER A 124 10.11 -34.91 -16.07
N ASP A 125 9.58 -33.70 -16.28
CA ASP A 125 9.60 -33.04 -17.59
C ASP A 125 10.90 -32.24 -17.82
N LEU A 126 12.07 -32.88 -17.67
CA LEU A 126 13.35 -32.28 -18.08
C LEU A 126 13.57 -32.59 -19.56
N ARG A 127 13.22 -31.66 -20.46
CA ARG A 127 13.53 -31.75 -21.89
C ARG A 127 14.82 -30.99 -22.17
N VAL A 128 15.91 -31.73 -22.34
CA VAL A 128 17.21 -31.23 -22.82
C VAL A 128 17.25 -31.29 -24.34
#